data_AF-C0PN17-F1
#
_entry.id   AF-C0PN17-F1
#
_cell.length_a   1.000
_cell.length_b   1.000
_cell.length_c   1.000
_cell.angle_alpha   90.00
_cell.angle_beta   90.00
_cell.angle_gamma   90.00
#
_symmetry.space_group_name_H-M   'P 1'
#
loop_
_entity.id
_entity.type
_entity.pdbx_description
1 polymer ?
#
loop_
_entity_poly.entity_id
_entity_poly.type
_entity_poly.pdbx_seq_one_letter_code
_entity_poly.pdbx_strand_id
1 'polypeptide(L)'
;MAGQSDPHLSIFSPSEVEFVAEDEIVEIVPNIRMDALNMICGDFGPFFPQIPTKVPLWLAVALKKRSKCTIRTPDWMTVDRLTQVLEAERESPREFQPLPFHYIEISKLLFDHARDDISDAYLVRSLIEDIRDVRFHKVETGLETISGRTHAVKLKNLSAMEVNIVRPFMVRTLQAFYKHDSAQMIQQADNIGSRATLVTDRGPRVSFPCSYGFNLLADSRRLLSPSKCESKMLRTK
;
A
#
# COMPACT_ATOMS: atom_id res chain seq x y z
N MET A 1 -1.73 -25.76 24.22
CA MET A 1 -2.78 -25.20 23.34
C MET A 1 -2.10 -24.30 22.31
N ALA A 2 -1.66 -24.88 21.19
CA ALA A 2 -1.06 -24.10 20.11
C ALA A 2 -2.16 -23.24 19.48
N GLY A 3 -2.00 -21.92 19.55
CA GLY A 3 -2.91 -20.98 18.91
C GLY A 3 -3.04 -21.34 17.43
N GLN A 4 -4.27 -21.57 17.00
CA GLN A 4 -4.61 -21.67 15.59
C GLN A 4 -4.18 -20.36 14.94
N SER A 5 -3.02 -20.35 14.30
CA SER A 5 -2.60 -19.24 13.44
C SER A 5 -3.59 -19.19 12.30
N ASP A 6 -4.43 -18.16 12.27
CA ASP A 6 -5.43 -17.94 11.22
C ASP A 6 -4.79 -18.20 9.84
N PRO A 7 -5.28 -19.18 9.06
CA PRO A 7 -4.66 -19.58 7.80
C PRO A 7 -4.78 -18.50 6.71
N HIS A 8 -5.59 -17.47 6.95
CA HIS A 8 -5.83 -16.39 6.03
C HIS A 8 -4.91 -15.22 6.32
N LEU A 9 -3.67 -15.27 5.80
CA LEU A 9 -2.94 -14.03 5.56
C LEU A 9 -3.83 -13.14 4.71
N SER A 10 -4.23 -11.98 5.24
CA SER A 10 -5.02 -11.00 4.49
C SER A 10 -4.15 -10.41 3.39
N ILE A 11 -4.16 -11.07 2.23
CA ILE A 11 -3.57 -10.56 0.99
C ILE A 11 -4.63 -9.65 0.39
N PHE A 12 -4.32 -8.36 0.23
CA PHE A 12 -5.18 -7.49 -0.55
C PHE A 12 -5.06 -7.90 -2.02
N SER A 13 -6.16 -7.98 -2.73
CA SER A 13 -6.13 -8.05 -4.19
C SER A 13 -5.50 -6.77 -4.75
N PRO A 14 -4.88 -6.81 -5.94
CA PRO A 14 -4.34 -5.60 -6.57
C PRO A 14 -5.38 -4.48 -6.73
N SER A 15 -6.65 -4.85 -6.94
CA SER A 15 -7.77 -3.91 -7.03
C SER A 15 -8.18 -3.28 -5.69
N GLU A 16 -7.92 -3.94 -4.57
CA GLU A 16 -8.13 -3.35 -3.24
C GLU A 16 -7.00 -2.38 -2.89
N VAL A 17 -5.76 -2.72 -3.25
CA VAL A 17 -4.63 -1.79 -3.07
C VAL A 17 -4.84 -0.52 -3.90
N GLU A 18 -5.28 -0.67 -5.15
CA GLU A 18 -5.67 0.45 -6.01
C GLU A 18 -6.80 1.27 -5.40
N PHE A 19 -7.83 0.61 -4.87
CA PHE A 19 -8.96 1.30 -4.21
C PHE A 19 -8.52 2.11 -2.99
N VAL A 20 -7.55 1.63 -2.20
CA VAL A 20 -6.99 2.39 -1.08
C VAL A 20 -6.20 3.60 -1.57
N ALA A 21 -5.44 3.45 -2.66
CA ALA A 21 -4.67 4.54 -3.24
C ALA A 21 -5.54 5.67 -3.83
N GLU A 22 -6.81 5.41 -4.15
CA GLU A 22 -7.73 6.43 -4.67
C GLU A 22 -8.01 7.58 -3.68
N ASP A 23 -7.78 7.37 -2.38
CA ASP A 23 -7.96 8.40 -1.36
C ASP A 23 -6.78 9.37 -1.26
N GLU A 24 -5.70 9.13 -2.01
CA GLU A 24 -4.57 10.05 -2.09
C GLU A 24 -4.99 11.39 -2.70
N ILE A 25 -4.49 12.48 -2.12
CA ILE A 25 -4.82 13.83 -2.53
C ILE A 25 -3.95 14.24 -3.71
N VAL A 26 -4.59 14.65 -4.80
CA VAL A 26 -3.96 15.17 -6.02
C VAL A 26 -4.44 16.58 -6.32
N GLU A 27 -3.66 17.30 -7.12
CA GLU A 27 -4.02 18.64 -7.58
C GLU A 27 -4.64 18.57 -8.98
N ILE A 28 -5.77 19.24 -9.17
CA ILE A 28 -6.43 19.36 -10.47
C ILE A 28 -6.58 20.84 -10.83
N VAL A 29 -6.66 21.12 -12.14
CA VAL A 29 -7.08 22.41 -12.67
C VAL A 29 -8.47 22.23 -13.29
N PRO A 30 -9.53 22.75 -12.65
CA PRO A 30 -10.89 22.68 -13.19
C PRO A 30 -11.03 23.52 -14.46
N ASN A 31 -11.92 23.09 -15.34
CA ASN A 31 -12.34 23.84 -16.54
C ASN A 31 -13.76 24.42 -16.39
N ILE A 32 -14.42 24.12 -15.27
CA ILE A 32 -15.80 24.51 -14.98
C ILE A 32 -15.87 25.36 -13.71
N ARG A 33 -16.90 26.19 -13.61
CA ARG A 33 -17.34 26.75 -12.32
C ARG A 33 -18.31 25.77 -11.68
N MET A 34 -18.08 25.41 -10.43
CA MET A 34 -18.95 24.55 -9.66
C MET A 34 -18.81 24.90 -8.18
N ASP A 35 -19.92 24.95 -7.45
CA ASP A 35 -19.89 25.15 -6.01
C ASP A 35 -19.22 23.98 -5.29
N ALA A 36 -18.89 24.17 -4.01
CA ALA A 36 -18.28 23.13 -3.20
C ALA A 36 -19.20 21.89 -3.12
N LEU A 37 -18.59 20.71 -3.26
CA LEU A 37 -19.24 19.42 -3.07
C LEU A 37 -19.11 19.02 -1.61
N ASN A 38 -20.24 18.88 -0.93
CA ASN A 38 -20.26 18.44 0.46
C ASN A 38 -20.43 16.91 0.52
N MET A 39 -19.33 16.20 0.79
CA MET A 39 -19.31 14.73 0.85
C MET A 39 -19.21 14.24 2.30
N ILE A 40 -19.46 12.94 2.51
CA ILE A 40 -19.34 12.32 3.84
C ILE A 40 -17.90 12.44 4.36
N CYS A 41 -16.92 12.29 3.46
CA CYS A 41 -15.50 12.32 3.78
C CYS A 41 -14.87 13.73 3.72
N GLY A 42 -15.68 14.79 3.65
CA GLY A 42 -15.22 16.18 3.61
C GLY A 42 -15.80 16.98 2.45
N ASP A 43 -15.52 18.28 2.47
CA ASP A 43 -16.00 19.23 1.46
C ASP A 43 -14.88 19.51 0.44
N PHE A 44 -15.21 19.50 -0.85
CA PHE A 44 -14.24 19.72 -1.93
C PHE A 44 -14.67 20.87 -2.84
N GLY A 45 -13.75 21.77 -3.16
CA GLY A 45 -14.04 23.00 -3.91
C GLY A 45 -14.19 24.22 -2.99
N PRO A 46 -14.78 25.34 -3.46
CA PRO A 46 -15.40 25.53 -4.77
C PRO A 46 -14.42 25.40 -5.94
N PHE A 47 -14.93 25.01 -7.11
CA PHE A 47 -14.13 24.80 -8.32
C PHE A 47 -14.25 26.01 -9.23
N PHE A 48 -13.11 26.61 -9.55
CA PHE A 48 -13.01 27.71 -10.50
C PHE A 48 -12.12 27.34 -11.67
N PRO A 49 -12.48 27.74 -12.91
CA PRO A 49 -11.64 27.52 -14.07
C PRO A 49 -10.24 28.08 -13.85
N GLN A 50 -9.22 27.32 -14.24
CA GLN A 50 -7.82 27.74 -14.18
C GLN A 50 -7.26 28.00 -12.77
N ILE A 51 -7.99 27.62 -11.71
CA ILE A 51 -7.51 27.72 -10.32
C ILE A 51 -7.23 26.32 -9.80
N PRO A 52 -5.97 25.98 -9.48
CA PRO A 52 -5.62 24.67 -8.93
C PRO A 52 -6.38 24.37 -7.63
N THR A 53 -6.91 23.16 -7.51
CA THR A 53 -7.68 22.70 -6.36
C THR A 53 -7.25 21.28 -5.98
N LYS A 54 -7.12 21.01 -4.68
CA LYS A 54 -6.77 19.68 -4.17
C LYS A 54 -8.01 18.83 -3.96
N VAL A 55 -8.01 17.62 -4.49
CA VAL A 55 -9.09 16.65 -4.35
C VAL A 55 -8.53 15.23 -4.25
N PRO A 56 -9.30 14.27 -3.69
CA PRO A 56 -8.94 12.86 -3.75
C PRO A 56 -8.86 12.38 -5.20
N LEU A 57 -7.99 11.40 -5.46
CA LEU A 57 -7.76 10.85 -6.79
C LEU A 57 -9.02 10.26 -7.42
N TRP A 58 -9.90 9.58 -6.65
CA TRP A 58 -11.19 9.11 -7.19
C TRP A 58 -12.05 10.26 -7.75
N LEU A 59 -12.05 11.42 -7.08
CA LEU A 59 -12.82 12.58 -7.50
C LEU A 59 -12.18 13.24 -8.73
N ALA A 60 -10.84 13.35 -8.74
CA ALA A 60 -10.09 13.83 -9.89
C ALA A 60 -10.39 13.00 -11.15
N VAL A 61 -10.33 11.66 -11.04
CA VAL A 61 -10.64 10.73 -12.13
C VAL A 61 -12.09 10.87 -12.57
N ALA A 62 -13.04 10.98 -11.65
CA ALA A 62 -14.45 11.15 -11.98
C ALA A 62 -14.73 12.47 -12.74
N LEU A 63 -14.06 13.56 -12.36
CA LEU A 63 -14.16 14.85 -13.05
C LEU A 63 -13.45 14.81 -14.42
N LYS A 64 -12.29 14.16 -14.52
CA LYS A 64 -11.53 13.98 -15.77
C LYS A 64 -12.30 13.16 -16.81
N LYS A 65 -12.96 12.06 -16.41
CA LYS A 65 -13.84 11.26 -17.28
C LYS A 65 -15.00 12.05 -17.90
N ARG A 66 -15.39 13.17 -17.26
CA ARG A 66 -16.42 14.10 -17.75
C ARG A 66 -15.82 15.33 -18.45
N SER A 67 -14.51 15.35 -18.68
CA SER A 67 -13.76 16.48 -19.26
C SER A 67 -13.91 17.80 -18.49
N LYS A 68 -14.11 17.73 -17.16
CA LYS A 68 -14.35 18.89 -16.29
C LYS A 68 -13.07 19.45 -15.64
N CYS A 69 -11.97 18.74 -15.73
CA CYS A 69 -10.67 19.17 -15.21
C CYS A 69 -9.52 18.54 -16.00
N THR A 70 -8.35 19.13 -15.82
CA THR A 70 -7.04 18.58 -16.16
C THR A 70 -6.37 18.17 -14.85
N ILE A 71 -5.87 16.94 -14.76
CA ILE A 71 -5.16 16.49 -13.55
C ILE A 71 -3.72 16.99 -13.67
N ARG A 72 -3.18 17.64 -12.63
CA ARG A 72 -1.75 18.01 -12.64
C ARG A 72 -0.94 16.76 -12.33
N THR A 73 0.01 16.46 -13.23
CA THR A 73 0.97 15.38 -13.01
C THR A 73 1.77 15.65 -11.73
N PRO A 74 1.87 14.69 -10.78
CA PRO A 74 2.64 14.87 -9.56
C PRO A 74 4.12 15.17 -9.81
N ASP A 75 4.74 15.99 -8.96
CA ASP A 75 6.14 16.44 -9.15
C ASP A 75 7.16 15.28 -9.22
N TRP A 76 6.90 14.19 -8.51
CA TRP A 76 7.74 12.99 -8.53
C TRP A 76 7.63 12.20 -9.83
N MET A 77 6.53 12.38 -10.59
CA MET A 77 6.20 11.65 -11.81
C MET A 77 6.66 12.42 -13.05
N THR A 78 7.91 12.89 -13.03
CA THR A 78 8.57 13.59 -14.13
C THR A 78 9.75 12.78 -14.64
N VAL A 79 10.08 12.90 -15.93
CA VAL A 79 11.20 12.17 -16.55
C VAL A 79 12.50 12.40 -15.78
N ASP A 80 12.81 13.65 -15.47
CA ASP A 80 14.04 14.02 -14.76
C ASP A 80 14.10 13.37 -13.37
N ARG A 81 13.00 13.44 -12.60
CA ARG A 81 12.97 12.92 -11.23
C ARG A 81 12.99 11.40 -11.22
N LEU A 82 12.26 10.74 -12.10
CA LEU A 82 12.24 9.28 -12.19
C LEU A 82 13.59 8.74 -12.66
N THR A 83 14.25 9.42 -13.60
CA THR A 83 15.62 9.05 -14.03
C THR A 83 16.59 9.15 -12.84
N GLN A 84 16.53 10.24 -12.07
CA GLN A 84 17.35 10.40 -10.87
C GLN A 84 17.08 9.30 -9.83
N VAL A 85 15.80 8.96 -9.61
CA VAL A 85 15.42 7.89 -8.68
C VAL A 85 15.94 6.54 -9.16
N LEU A 86 15.80 6.21 -10.45
CA LEU A 86 16.26 4.95 -11.02
C LEU A 86 17.77 4.76 -10.87
N GLU A 87 18.56 5.79 -11.21
CA GLU A 87 20.02 5.73 -11.08
C GLU A 87 20.45 5.60 -9.62
N ALA A 88 19.87 6.40 -8.71
CA ALA A 88 20.14 6.29 -7.29
C ALA A 88 19.71 4.93 -6.71
N GLU A 89 18.62 4.34 -7.20
CA GLU A 89 18.14 3.01 -6.81
C GLU A 89 19.13 1.91 -7.23
N ARG A 90 19.76 2.05 -8.41
CA ARG A 90 20.83 1.14 -8.88
C ARG A 90 22.12 1.29 -8.08
N GLU A 91 22.49 2.52 -7.72
CA GLU A 91 23.71 2.82 -6.95
C GLU A 91 23.66 2.38 -5.48
N SER A 92 22.45 2.18 -4.92
CA SER A 92 22.24 1.88 -3.50
C SER A 92 21.67 0.48 -3.27
N PRO A 93 22.49 -0.61 -3.26
CA PRO A 93 21.98 -1.98 -3.16
C PRO A 93 21.16 -2.29 -1.90
N ARG A 94 21.38 -1.54 -0.81
CA ARG A 94 20.78 -1.83 0.52
C ARG A 94 19.63 -0.92 0.91
N GLU A 95 19.41 0.17 0.17
CA GLU A 95 18.42 1.19 0.51
C GLU A 95 17.49 1.44 -0.68
N PHE A 96 16.20 1.61 -0.37
CA PHE A 96 15.19 1.96 -1.35
C PHE A 96 15.08 3.48 -1.43
N GLN A 97 15.12 4.02 -2.64
CA GLN A 97 14.92 5.45 -2.84
C GLN A 97 13.47 5.82 -2.50
N PRO A 98 13.25 7.01 -1.91
CA PRO A 98 11.93 7.42 -1.48
C PRO A 98 11.03 7.75 -2.68
N LEU A 99 9.92 7.03 -2.77
CA LEU A 99 8.78 7.33 -3.64
C LEU A 99 7.51 7.34 -2.78
N PRO A 100 6.42 7.99 -3.24
CA PRO A 100 5.14 7.91 -2.56
C PRO A 100 4.70 6.46 -2.36
N PHE A 101 4.04 6.20 -1.23
CA PHE A 101 3.68 4.83 -0.83
C PHE A 101 2.80 4.13 -1.88
N HIS A 102 1.97 4.88 -2.59
CA HIS A 102 1.06 4.39 -3.63
C HIS A 102 1.48 4.77 -5.05
N TYR A 103 2.79 4.95 -5.31
CA TYR A 103 3.24 5.44 -6.62
C TYR A 103 2.83 4.53 -7.79
N ILE A 104 2.72 3.22 -7.58
CA ILE A 104 2.32 2.25 -8.61
C ILE A 104 0.85 2.43 -8.97
N GLU A 105 -0.02 2.49 -7.97
CA GLU A 105 -1.47 2.64 -8.17
C GLU A 105 -1.81 4.00 -8.75
N ILE A 106 -1.20 5.08 -8.24
CA ILE A 106 -1.39 6.44 -8.75
C ILE A 106 -0.96 6.51 -10.21
N SER A 107 0.22 5.98 -10.55
CA SER A 107 0.72 5.99 -11.93
C SER A 107 -0.24 5.27 -12.87
N LYS A 108 -0.73 4.09 -12.46
CA LYS A 108 -1.68 3.31 -13.26
C LYS A 108 -2.97 4.09 -13.51
N LEU A 109 -3.59 4.64 -12.46
CA LEU A 109 -4.82 5.42 -12.57
C LEU A 109 -4.67 6.66 -13.47
N LEU A 110 -3.53 7.37 -13.36
CA LEU A 110 -3.24 8.52 -14.20
C LEU A 110 -3.00 8.13 -15.66
N PHE A 111 -2.29 7.04 -15.93
CA PHE A 111 -2.13 6.57 -17.31
C PHE A 111 -3.44 6.08 -17.95
N ASP A 112 -4.35 5.50 -17.16
CA ASP A 112 -5.61 4.98 -17.67
C ASP A 112 -6.65 6.09 -17.93
N HIS A 113 -6.55 7.22 -17.23
CA HIS A 113 -7.60 8.25 -17.24
C HIS A 113 -7.13 9.67 -17.58
N ALA A 114 -5.84 9.96 -17.48
CA ALA A 114 -5.25 11.28 -17.66
C ALA A 114 -3.91 11.23 -18.41
N ARG A 115 -3.76 10.28 -19.34
CA ARG A 115 -2.54 10.13 -20.16
C ARG A 115 -2.17 11.41 -20.93
N ASP A 116 -3.18 12.16 -21.36
CA ASP A 116 -3.05 13.43 -22.07
C ASP A 116 -2.51 14.57 -21.20
N ASP A 117 -2.58 14.45 -19.88
CA ASP A 117 -2.08 15.45 -18.93
C ASP A 117 -0.60 15.21 -18.54
N ILE A 118 0.00 14.11 -18.99
CA ILE A 118 1.36 13.69 -18.65
C ILE A 118 2.32 13.99 -19.81
N SER A 119 3.32 14.82 -19.55
CA SER A 119 4.43 15.06 -20.47
C SER A 119 5.25 13.78 -20.66
N ASP A 120 5.55 13.42 -21.92
CA ASP A 120 6.35 12.24 -22.27
C ASP A 120 5.85 10.93 -21.61
N ALA A 121 4.54 10.73 -21.59
CA ALA A 121 3.88 9.60 -20.90
C ALA A 121 4.46 8.20 -21.23
N TYR A 122 5.00 8.01 -22.43
CA TYR A 122 5.67 6.75 -22.80
C TYR A 122 6.96 6.55 -22.00
N LEU A 123 7.82 7.57 -21.92
CA LEU A 123 9.08 7.50 -21.21
C LEU A 123 8.86 7.42 -19.70
N VAL A 124 7.91 8.21 -19.17
CA VAL A 124 7.52 8.13 -17.75
C VAL A 124 7.07 6.71 -17.39
N ARG A 125 6.26 6.06 -18.24
CA ARG A 125 5.83 4.67 -18.04
C ARG A 125 7.02 3.71 -18.03
N SER A 126 7.92 3.82 -19.01
CA SER A 126 9.12 2.99 -19.10
C SER A 126 9.98 3.11 -17.84
N LEU A 127 10.22 4.34 -17.36
CA LEU A 127 11.02 4.57 -16.15
C LEU A 127 10.38 3.98 -14.89
N ILE A 128 9.05 4.05 -14.75
CA ILE A 128 8.34 3.45 -13.61
C ILE A 128 8.42 1.92 -13.64
N GLU A 129 8.33 1.33 -14.83
CA GLU A 129 8.51 -0.13 -15.04
C GLU A 129 9.95 -0.54 -14.69
N ASP A 130 10.95 0.19 -15.17
CA ASP A 130 12.36 -0.07 -14.84
C ASP A 130 12.64 0.05 -13.33
N ILE A 131 12.10 1.09 -12.67
CA ILE A 131 12.23 1.25 -11.21
C ILE A 131 11.59 0.07 -10.48
N ARG A 132 10.40 -0.37 -10.90
CA ARG A 132 9.71 -1.51 -10.31
C ARG A 132 10.54 -2.78 -10.44
N ASP A 133 11.15 -3.03 -11.59
CA ASP A 133 11.95 -4.23 -11.83
C ASP A 133 13.24 -4.23 -10.98
N VAL A 134 13.95 -3.09 -10.94
CA VAL A 134 15.14 -2.92 -10.07
C VAL A 134 14.78 -3.15 -8.60
N ARG A 135 13.66 -2.58 -8.15
CA ARG A 135 13.23 -2.70 -6.75
C ARG A 135 12.74 -4.10 -6.42
N PHE A 136 12.03 -4.76 -7.32
CA PHE A 136 11.61 -6.14 -7.14
C PHE A 136 12.82 -7.07 -6.99
N HIS A 137 13.82 -6.93 -7.87
CA HIS A 137 15.07 -7.68 -7.76
C HIS A 137 15.81 -7.39 -6.45
N LYS A 138 15.89 -6.12 -6.04
CA LYS A 138 16.48 -5.73 -4.75
C LYS A 138 15.75 -6.35 -3.56
N VAL A 139 14.42 -6.45 -3.61
CA VAL A 139 13.67 -7.17 -2.58
C VAL A 139 14.09 -8.63 -2.57
N GLU A 140 14.05 -9.33 -3.70
CA GLU A 140 14.42 -10.76 -3.78
C GLU A 140 15.80 -11.04 -3.19
N THR A 141 16.83 -10.29 -3.62
CA THR A 141 18.19 -10.42 -3.05
C THR A 141 18.22 -10.08 -1.56
N GLY A 142 17.46 -9.07 -1.12
CA GLY A 142 17.33 -8.74 0.29
C GLY A 142 16.74 -9.90 1.11
N LEU A 143 15.78 -10.64 0.57
CA LEU A 143 15.15 -11.77 1.23
C LEU A 143 16.10 -12.98 1.39
N GLU A 144 17.01 -13.20 0.46
CA GLU A 144 18.01 -14.27 0.54
C GLU A 144 18.93 -14.13 1.76
N THR A 145 19.13 -12.89 2.24
CA THR A 145 19.98 -12.62 3.41
C THR A 145 19.31 -12.91 4.75
N ILE A 146 18.00 -13.18 4.76
CA ILE A 146 17.23 -13.38 5.98
C ILE A 146 17.41 -14.82 6.48
N SER A 147 17.98 -14.96 7.68
CA SER A 147 18.24 -16.25 8.33
C SER A 147 17.40 -16.43 9.59
N GLY A 148 17.39 -17.63 10.18
CA GLY A 148 16.58 -17.97 11.37
C GLY A 148 16.88 -17.11 12.61
N ARG A 149 18.04 -16.46 12.69
CA ARG A 149 18.42 -15.54 13.77
C ARG A 149 17.92 -14.09 13.57
N THR A 150 17.28 -13.81 12.45
CA THR A 150 16.80 -12.45 12.14
C THR A 150 15.44 -12.23 12.78
N HIS A 151 15.42 -11.59 13.96
CA HIS A 151 14.18 -11.32 14.69
C HIS A 151 13.41 -10.10 14.17
N ALA A 152 14.08 -9.16 13.49
CA ALA A 152 13.46 -7.95 12.94
C ALA A 152 14.14 -7.53 11.64
N VAL A 153 13.33 -7.13 10.66
CA VAL A 153 13.79 -6.55 9.38
C VAL A 153 13.14 -5.19 9.21
N LYS A 154 13.95 -4.15 9.00
CA LYS A 154 13.46 -2.79 8.77
C LYS A 154 13.55 -2.48 7.28
N LEU A 155 12.41 -2.50 6.60
CA LEU A 155 12.30 -2.10 5.20
C LEU A 155 11.68 -0.70 5.16
N LYS A 156 12.47 0.29 4.74
CA LYS A 156 11.97 1.66 4.52
C LYS A 156 11.61 1.84 3.05
N ASN A 157 10.71 2.78 2.78
CA ASN A 157 10.38 3.26 1.44
C ASN A 157 9.83 2.22 0.46
N LEU A 158 9.31 1.07 0.91
CA LEU A 158 8.57 0.16 0.05
C LEU A 158 7.16 0.71 -0.23
N SER A 159 6.66 0.47 -1.43
CA SER A 159 5.30 0.81 -1.84
C SER A 159 4.26 -0.22 -1.38
N ALA A 160 3.00 0.18 -1.37
CA ALA A 160 1.88 -0.67 -1.01
C ALA A 160 1.83 -1.95 -1.87
N MET A 161 2.00 -1.84 -3.19
CA MET A 161 2.03 -3.00 -4.09
C MET A 161 3.22 -3.92 -3.81
N GLU A 162 4.43 -3.38 -3.63
CA GLU A 162 5.62 -4.18 -3.33
C GLU A 162 5.43 -4.98 -2.04
N VAL A 163 4.96 -4.32 -0.97
CA VAL A 163 4.65 -4.99 0.28
C VAL A 163 3.55 -6.04 0.07
N ASN A 164 2.53 -5.74 -0.72
CA ASN A 164 1.42 -6.66 -0.98
C ASN A 164 1.86 -7.94 -1.70
N ILE A 165 2.80 -7.85 -2.64
CA ILE A 165 3.37 -8.99 -3.36
C ILE A 165 4.24 -9.86 -2.42
N VAL A 166 5.03 -9.23 -1.55
CA VAL A 166 6.07 -9.91 -0.75
C VAL A 166 5.52 -10.49 0.55
N ARG A 167 4.53 -9.82 1.16
CA ARG A 167 3.94 -10.17 2.46
C ARG A 167 3.50 -11.64 2.60
N PRO A 168 2.80 -12.26 1.63
CA PRO A 168 2.29 -13.62 1.81
C PRO A 168 3.40 -14.65 1.98
N PHE A 169 4.48 -14.52 1.22
CA PHE A 169 5.66 -15.37 1.33
C PHE A 169 6.40 -15.09 2.63
N MET A 170 6.74 -13.82 2.88
CA MET A 170 7.58 -13.43 4.01
C MET A 170 6.98 -13.77 5.36
N VAL A 171 5.69 -13.52 5.56
CA VAL A 171 5.05 -13.82 6.84
C VAL A 171 5.02 -15.32 7.09
N ARG A 172 4.75 -16.15 6.08
CA ARG A 172 4.76 -17.62 6.23
C ARG A 172 6.16 -18.14 6.56
N THR A 173 7.18 -17.68 5.86
CA THR A 173 8.57 -18.11 6.08
C THR A 173 9.05 -17.74 7.48
N LEU A 174 8.82 -16.48 7.91
CA LEU A 174 9.21 -16.04 9.25
C LEU A 174 8.41 -16.74 10.36
N GLN A 175 7.12 -17.01 10.15
CA GLN A 175 6.33 -17.82 11.07
C GLN A 175 6.88 -19.26 11.19
N ALA A 176 7.34 -19.86 10.09
CA ALA A 176 7.96 -21.17 10.12
C ALA A 176 9.28 -21.15 10.90
N PHE A 177 10.16 -20.17 10.65
CA PHE A 177 11.39 -20.01 11.42
C PHE A 177 11.10 -19.85 12.91
N TYR A 178 10.14 -19.01 13.28
CA TYR A 178 9.76 -18.81 14.68
C TYR A 178 9.25 -20.09 15.35
N LYS A 179 8.41 -20.88 14.66
CA LYS A 179 7.89 -22.16 15.16
C LYS A 179 9.00 -23.19 15.40
N HIS A 180 10.03 -23.21 14.57
CA HIS A 180 11.13 -24.19 14.69
C HIS A 180 12.22 -23.74 15.68
N ASP A 181 12.50 -22.44 15.76
CA ASP A 181 13.49 -21.89 16.70
C ASP A 181 13.00 -21.98 18.16
N SER A 182 11.70 -21.74 18.39
CA SER A 182 11.07 -21.90 19.71
C SER A 182 11.10 -23.35 20.22
N ALA A 183 11.04 -24.36 19.34
CA ALA A 183 11.14 -25.76 19.74
C ALA A 183 12.54 -26.13 20.28
N GLN A 184 13.61 -25.51 19.76
CA GLN A 184 14.97 -25.72 20.26
C GLN A 184 15.20 -25.01 21.61
N MET A 185 14.59 -23.84 21.82
CA MET A 185 14.67 -23.10 23.08
C MET A 185 13.93 -23.79 24.25
N ILE A 186 12.79 -24.45 23.99
CA ILE A 186 12.05 -25.20 25.03
C ILE A 186 12.85 -26.45 25.48
N GLN A 187 13.51 -27.16 24.56
CA GLN A 187 14.33 -28.33 24.90
C GLN A 187 15.60 -27.97 25.68
N GLN A 188 16.17 -26.77 25.47
CA GLN A 188 17.30 -26.29 26.26
C GLN A 188 16.92 -25.88 27.68
N ALA A 189 15.69 -25.39 27.90
CA ALA A 189 15.20 -25.06 29.24
C ALA A 189 15.01 -26.31 30.12
N ASP A 190 14.55 -27.43 29.54
CA ASP A 190 14.39 -28.69 30.28
C ASP A 190 15.73 -29.31 30.72
N ASN A 191 16.83 -29.01 30.02
CA ASN A 191 18.15 -29.54 30.38
C ASN A 191 18.86 -28.72 31.50
N ILE A 192 18.27 -27.59 31.91
CA ILE A 192 18.76 -26.75 33.01
C ILE A 192 17.84 -26.88 34.26
N GLY A 193 16.75 -27.63 34.15
CA GLY A 193 15.70 -27.81 35.17
C GLY A 193 16.01 -28.79 36.31
N SER A 194 17.26 -28.89 36.78
CA SER A 194 17.59 -29.57 38.05
C SER A 194 18.03 -28.59 39.14
N ARG A 195 17.40 -27.41 39.23
CA ARG A 195 17.46 -26.57 40.43
C ARG A 195 16.31 -25.56 40.48
N ALA A 196 15.21 -25.96 41.09
CA ALA A 196 14.10 -25.05 41.40
C ALA A 196 14.52 -24.07 42.50
N THR A 197 14.28 -22.77 42.30
CA THR A 197 14.11 -21.80 43.39
C THR A 197 12.89 -20.94 43.08
N LEU A 198 11.89 -20.99 43.97
CA LEU A 198 10.67 -20.19 43.96
C LEU A 198 10.95 -18.74 44.38
N VAL A 199 10.49 -17.73 43.62
CA VAL A 199 10.10 -16.41 44.16
C VAL A 199 8.94 -15.82 43.34
N THR A 200 8.10 -15.07 44.05
CA THR A 200 6.71 -14.67 43.85
C THR A 200 6.40 -13.49 42.91
N ASP A 201 5.18 -13.57 42.36
CA ASP A 201 4.24 -12.59 41.77
C ASP A 201 4.38 -11.09 42.12
N ARG A 202 4.10 -10.23 41.12
CA ARG A 202 3.05 -9.16 41.16
C ARG A 202 3.08 -8.22 39.94
N GLY A 203 1.93 -8.08 39.26
CA GLY A 203 1.50 -6.79 38.67
C GLY A 203 0.73 -6.87 37.34
N PRO A 204 -0.34 -6.05 37.12
CA PRO A 204 -1.50 -6.48 36.34
C PRO A 204 -1.77 -5.65 35.05
N ARG A 205 -2.86 -6.02 34.35
CA ARG A 205 -3.71 -5.21 33.44
C ARG A 205 -3.40 -5.30 31.92
N VAL A 206 -4.33 -5.30 30.97
CA VAL A 206 -5.81 -5.22 30.88
C VAL A 206 -6.20 -6.00 29.61
N SER A 207 -7.34 -6.68 29.63
CA SER A 207 -8.04 -7.21 28.45
C SER A 207 -9.10 -6.24 27.96
N PHE A 208 -9.29 -6.05 26.64
CA PHE A 208 -10.63 -5.79 26.07
C PHE A 208 -10.74 -6.30 24.62
N PRO A 209 -11.97 -6.68 24.17
CA PRO A 209 -12.21 -7.64 23.09
C PRO A 209 -12.87 -7.00 21.84
N CYS A 210 -13.48 -7.86 21.01
CA CYS A 210 -14.40 -7.63 19.88
C CYS A 210 -13.72 -7.74 18.50
N SER A 211 -13.66 -8.92 17.87
CA SER A 211 -14.74 -9.68 17.22
C SER A 211 -15.56 -8.83 16.25
N TYR A 212 -15.48 -9.13 14.95
CA TYR A 212 -16.65 -9.33 14.06
C TYR A 212 -16.13 -9.97 12.78
N GLY A 213 -16.45 -11.24 12.58
CA GLY A 213 -16.19 -11.94 11.33
C GLY A 213 -17.30 -11.69 10.31
N PHE A 214 -17.02 -11.92 9.03
CA PHE A 214 -18.05 -12.32 8.06
C PHE A 214 -17.42 -13.19 6.96
N ASN A 215 -18.20 -14.20 6.57
CA ASN A 215 -17.85 -15.33 5.74
C ASN A 215 -17.77 -15.02 4.24
N LEU A 216 -16.91 -15.81 3.59
CA LEU A 216 -16.98 -16.34 2.23
C LEU A 216 -18.34 -16.17 1.52
N LEU A 217 -18.32 -15.72 0.25
CA LEU A 217 -18.23 -16.63 -0.90
C LEU A 217 -17.96 -15.86 -2.20
N ALA A 218 -17.24 -16.53 -3.11
CA ALA A 218 -17.07 -16.19 -4.53
C ALA A 218 -18.42 -16.01 -5.24
N ASP A 219 -18.57 -15.31 -6.36
CA ASP A 219 -17.87 -15.48 -7.63
C ASP A 219 -18.35 -14.39 -8.63
N SER A 220 -17.73 -14.35 -9.80
CA SER A 220 -18.14 -13.73 -11.08
C SER A 220 -17.49 -12.42 -11.50
N ARG A 221 -16.55 -12.61 -12.43
CA ARG A 221 -16.28 -11.72 -13.57
C ARG A 221 -17.59 -11.18 -14.15
N ARG A 222 -17.76 -9.86 -14.10
CA ARG A 222 -18.18 -8.95 -15.19
C ARG A 222 -18.74 -7.68 -14.57
N LEU A 223 -18.56 -6.60 -15.32
CA LEU A 223 -19.04 -5.25 -15.09
C LEU A 223 -18.18 -4.47 -14.09
N LEU A 224 -17.33 -3.60 -14.63
CA LEU A 224 -17.09 -2.29 -14.02
C LEU A 224 -18.46 -1.65 -13.80
N SER A 225 -19.00 -1.83 -12.60
CA SER A 225 -20.23 -1.20 -12.17
C SER A 225 -19.95 0.25 -11.76
N PRO A 226 -20.93 1.16 -11.91
CA PRO A 226 -20.92 2.47 -11.28
C PRO A 226 -20.76 2.43 -9.74
N SER A 227 -20.86 1.26 -9.12
CA SER A 227 -21.02 1.09 -7.68
C SER A 227 -19.75 1.25 -6.85
N LYS A 228 -18.54 1.29 -7.44
CA LYS A 228 -17.31 1.59 -6.67
C LYS A 228 -17.23 3.05 -6.21
N CYS A 229 -17.81 3.97 -6.97
CA CYS A 229 -17.93 5.38 -6.59
C CYS A 229 -19.10 5.65 -5.63
N GLU A 230 -20.14 4.82 -5.62
CA GLU A 230 -21.36 5.07 -4.83
C GLU A 230 -21.15 4.93 -3.33
N SER A 231 -20.26 4.04 -2.86
CA SER A 231 -19.98 3.88 -1.43
C SER A 231 -19.37 5.12 -0.76
N LYS A 232 -18.90 6.10 -1.54
CA LYS A 232 -18.31 7.36 -1.05
C LYS A 232 -19.22 8.58 -1.29
N MET A 233 -20.44 8.41 -1.84
CA MET A 233 -21.29 9.53 -2.25
C MET A 233 -22.46 9.85 -1.31
N LEU A 234 -22.53 11.15 -1.01
CA LEU A 234 -23.63 11.96 -0.48
C LEU A 234 -24.05 11.73 0.98
N ARG A 235 -23.83 12.78 1.78
CA ARG A 235 -24.47 12.97 3.07
C ARG A 235 -25.97 13.15 2.80
N THR A 236 -26.81 12.23 3.26
CA THR A 236 -28.25 12.46 3.31
C THR A 236 -28.48 13.70 4.16
N LYS A 237 -29.15 14.71 3.57
CA LYS A 237 -29.68 15.85 4.32
C LYS A 237 -30.74 15.38 5.30
#